data_AF-A0AAD9SB72-F1
#
_entry.id   AF-A0AAD9SB72-F1
#
_cell.length_a   1.000
_cell.length_b   1.000
_cell.length_c   1.000
_cell.angle_alpha   90.00
_cell.angle_beta   90.00
_cell.angle_gamma   90.00
#
_symmetry.space_group_name_H-M   'P 1'
#
loop_
_entity.id
_entity.type
_entity.pdbx_description
1 polymer ?
#
loop_
_entity_poly.entity_id
_entity_poly.type
_entity_poly.pdbx_seq_one_letter_code
_entity_poly.pdbx_strand_id
1 'polypeptide(L)'
;MIGTCATTTVHAEALQVEPYGVYGVSYGSGSNCGGVAEVDERGVIIASIQNYTYASASSLHGNGFHPTGDYLYTADMGTKAVWTHKVDRTTGAVSFVSQGNYTGGSPRHVVAHPSGKYAYAMTESSSEVVLYNIDNSTGAASFSGTAYGIVPANSSGTHRGETARVSKSGTLLYATTRANSSDPAAIDGFVSGFTLDTEGNILSQDFIEATTTGGGTSNMVVPAIWDDNLFVIIDAIDGNVEMWQRADDGASAAKIASVPLGVEHLMSGLWYD
;
A
#
# COMPACT_ATOMS: atom_id res chain seq x y z
N MET A 1 -15.94 -6.66 -13.30
CA MET A 1 -15.15 -7.04 -12.11
C MET A 1 -13.79 -7.52 -12.56
N ILE A 2 -12.76 -7.26 -11.77
CA ILE A 2 -11.41 -7.78 -12.02
C ILE A 2 -11.40 -9.22 -11.49
N GLY A 3 -11.65 -10.20 -12.36
CA GLY A 3 -11.94 -11.56 -11.93
C GLY A 3 -13.43 -11.82 -11.65
N THR A 4 -13.73 -13.08 -11.33
CA THR A 4 -15.06 -13.60 -10.95
C THR A 4 -15.02 -14.34 -9.61
N CYS A 5 -13.88 -14.35 -8.91
CA CYS A 5 -13.66 -15.18 -7.75
C CYS A 5 -14.22 -14.60 -6.43
N ALA A 6 -14.61 -13.32 -6.42
CA ALA A 6 -15.31 -12.67 -5.33
C ALA A 6 -16.29 -11.62 -5.87
N THR A 7 -17.21 -11.16 -5.03
CA THR A 7 -18.17 -10.09 -5.35
C THR A 7 -17.57 -8.69 -5.19
N THR A 8 -16.40 -8.57 -4.54
CA THR A 8 -15.73 -7.30 -4.26
C THR A 8 -14.21 -7.43 -4.46
N THR A 9 -13.64 -6.46 -5.16
CA THR A 9 -12.19 -6.21 -5.24
C THR A 9 -11.86 -5.09 -4.25
N VAL A 10 -10.98 -5.35 -3.28
CA VAL A 10 -10.64 -4.35 -2.24
C VAL A 10 -9.51 -3.42 -2.68
N HIS A 11 -8.65 -3.91 -3.57
CA HIS A 11 -7.56 -3.14 -4.15
C HIS A 11 -7.35 -3.62 -5.58
N ALA A 12 -7.12 -2.65 -6.45
CA ALA A 12 -6.84 -2.85 -7.86
C ALA A 12 -5.65 -1.99 -8.26
N GLU A 13 -4.81 -2.53 -9.13
CA GLU A 13 -3.65 -1.84 -9.66
C GLU A 13 -3.55 -2.09 -11.16
N ALA A 14 -3.31 -1.02 -11.92
CA ALA A 14 -3.10 -1.09 -13.35
C ALA A 14 -1.61 -1.25 -13.65
N LEU A 15 -1.27 -2.22 -14.48
CA LEU A 15 0.09 -2.39 -14.98
C LEU A 15 0.43 -1.22 -15.91
N GLN A 16 1.52 -0.51 -15.64
CA GLN A 16 1.90 0.70 -16.38
C GLN A 16 2.71 0.42 -17.67
N VAL A 17 2.79 -0.85 -18.07
CA VAL A 17 3.56 -1.35 -19.21
C VAL A 17 2.77 -2.45 -19.90
N GLU A 18 3.06 -2.74 -21.17
CA GLU A 18 2.36 -3.80 -21.91
C GLU A 18 2.34 -5.13 -21.14
N PRO A 19 1.20 -5.82 -21.01
CA PRO A 19 -0.06 -5.61 -21.76
C PRO A 19 -1.10 -4.68 -21.09
N TYR A 20 -0.71 -3.84 -20.11
CA TYR A 20 -1.57 -2.84 -19.46
C TYR A 20 -2.79 -3.38 -18.68
N GLY A 21 -2.77 -4.66 -18.31
CA GLY A 21 -3.86 -5.29 -17.55
C GLY A 21 -4.11 -4.65 -16.18
N VAL A 22 -5.30 -4.88 -15.63
CA VAL A 22 -5.71 -4.46 -14.29
C VAL A 22 -5.80 -5.67 -13.37
N TYR A 23 -5.16 -5.58 -12.21
CA TYR A 23 -4.96 -6.70 -11.29
C TYR A 23 -5.59 -6.38 -9.95
N GLY A 24 -6.47 -7.26 -9.51
CA GLY A 24 -7.30 -7.05 -8.34
C GLY A 24 -7.13 -8.16 -7.34
N VAL A 25 -7.27 -7.82 -6.05
CA VAL A 25 -7.39 -8.80 -4.98
C VAL A 25 -8.69 -8.64 -4.23
N SER A 26 -9.20 -9.76 -3.76
CA SER A 26 -10.45 -9.82 -3.02
C SER A 26 -10.19 -9.90 -1.52
N TYR A 27 -11.13 -9.37 -0.72
CA TYR A 27 -11.05 -9.33 0.74
C TYR A 27 -12.38 -9.72 1.37
N GLY A 28 -12.32 -10.33 2.55
CA GLY A 28 -13.48 -10.80 3.29
C GLY A 28 -13.43 -12.31 3.55
N SER A 29 -14.41 -12.80 4.32
CA SER A 29 -14.47 -14.21 4.72
C SER A 29 -14.54 -15.14 3.50
N GLY A 30 -13.61 -16.09 3.43
CA GLY A 30 -13.51 -17.06 2.32
C GLY A 30 -12.91 -16.51 1.03
N SER A 31 -12.45 -15.25 1.03
CA SER A 31 -11.88 -14.59 -0.14
C SER A 31 -10.35 -14.76 -0.17
N ASN A 32 -9.86 -15.70 -0.98
CA ASN A 32 -8.44 -16.01 -1.09
C ASN A 32 -7.94 -15.98 -2.53
N CYS A 33 -8.43 -15.05 -3.33
CA CYS A 33 -8.18 -15.04 -4.76
C CYS A 33 -7.88 -13.64 -5.31
N GLY A 34 -7.13 -13.64 -6.40
CA GLY A 34 -6.90 -12.47 -7.25
C GLY A 34 -7.52 -12.68 -8.64
N GLY A 35 -7.66 -11.57 -9.35
CA GLY A 35 -8.17 -11.53 -10.72
C GLY A 35 -7.27 -10.68 -11.60
N VAL A 36 -7.26 -11.02 -12.89
CA VAL A 36 -6.61 -10.23 -13.94
C VAL A 36 -7.65 -9.86 -14.98
N ALA A 37 -7.71 -8.58 -15.32
CA ALA A 37 -8.55 -8.03 -16.36
C ALA A 37 -7.71 -7.43 -17.48
N GLU A 38 -8.10 -7.73 -18.72
CA GLU A 38 -7.55 -7.12 -19.92
C GLU A 38 -8.26 -5.79 -20.21
N VAL A 39 -7.51 -4.85 -20.78
CA VAL A 39 -8.01 -3.55 -21.22
C VAL A 39 -7.85 -3.36 -22.73
N ASP A 40 -8.71 -2.54 -23.33
CA ASP A 40 -8.52 -2.06 -24.71
C ASP A 40 -7.47 -0.95 -24.79
N GLU A 41 -7.20 -0.45 -26.00
CA GLU A 41 -6.25 0.64 -26.28
C GLU A 41 -6.57 1.97 -25.58
N ARG A 42 -7.78 2.10 -25.00
CA ARG A 42 -8.23 3.28 -24.24
C ARG A 42 -8.21 3.03 -22.73
N GLY A 43 -7.75 1.85 -22.28
CA GLY A 43 -7.74 1.46 -20.87
C GLY A 43 -9.09 0.98 -20.35
N VAL A 44 -10.08 0.70 -21.22
CA VAL A 44 -11.37 0.16 -20.81
C VAL A 44 -11.24 -1.32 -20.52
N ILE A 45 -11.69 -1.79 -19.35
CA ILE A 45 -11.73 -3.22 -19.04
C ILE A 45 -12.69 -3.94 -19.99
N ILE A 46 -12.17 -4.90 -20.76
CA ILE A 46 -12.93 -5.65 -21.77
C ILE A 46 -13.16 -7.11 -21.42
N ALA A 47 -12.26 -7.71 -20.62
CA ALA A 47 -12.38 -9.12 -20.25
C ALA A 47 -11.71 -9.41 -18.90
N SER A 48 -12.24 -10.41 -18.18
CA SER A 48 -11.50 -11.07 -17.11
C SER A 48 -10.75 -12.25 -17.70
N ILE A 49 -9.42 -12.21 -17.69
CA ILE A 49 -8.58 -13.22 -18.37
C ILE A 49 -8.04 -14.28 -17.42
N GLN A 50 -8.03 -14.02 -16.11
CA GLN A 50 -7.59 -15.01 -15.12
C GLN A 50 -8.25 -14.79 -13.76
N ASN A 51 -8.56 -15.90 -13.09
CA ASN A 51 -8.70 -15.97 -11.64
C ASN A 51 -7.60 -16.88 -11.10
N TYR A 52 -6.96 -16.50 -10.01
CA TYR A 52 -5.92 -17.30 -9.37
C TYR A 52 -6.09 -17.27 -7.86
N THR A 53 -5.71 -18.36 -7.20
CA THR A 53 -5.96 -18.57 -5.77
C THR A 53 -4.67 -18.54 -4.97
N TYR A 54 -4.79 -18.06 -3.74
CA TYR A 54 -3.77 -18.07 -2.70
C TYR A 54 -4.04 -19.25 -1.75
N ALA A 55 -3.45 -19.22 -0.55
CA ALA A 55 -3.70 -20.27 0.44
C ALA A 55 -5.13 -20.19 0.99
N SER A 56 -5.63 -21.27 1.58
CA SER A 56 -6.96 -21.27 2.20
C SER A 56 -7.07 -20.31 3.39
N ALA A 57 -5.96 -20.03 4.07
CA ALA A 57 -5.87 -19.10 5.20
C ALA A 57 -5.59 -17.64 4.77
N SER A 58 -5.51 -17.36 3.47
CA SER A 58 -5.17 -16.03 2.97
C SER A 58 -6.27 -15.00 3.26
N SER A 59 -5.84 -13.77 3.54
CA SER A 59 -6.67 -12.58 3.68
C SER A 59 -5.92 -11.41 3.04
N LEU A 60 -6.18 -11.21 1.74
CA LEU A 60 -5.44 -10.29 0.88
C LEU A 60 -5.97 -8.88 1.04
N HIS A 61 -5.11 -7.87 0.85
CA HIS A 61 -5.61 -6.50 0.89
C HIS A 61 -4.98 -5.54 -0.12
N GLY A 62 -3.67 -5.54 -0.30
CA GLY A 62 -2.99 -4.64 -1.23
C GLY A 62 -2.06 -5.39 -2.17
N ASN A 63 -1.99 -4.95 -3.42
CA ASN A 63 -0.99 -5.38 -4.38
C ASN A 63 -0.12 -4.19 -4.85
N GLY A 64 1.07 -4.54 -5.35
CA GLY A 64 2.09 -3.61 -5.83
C GLY A 64 2.90 -4.26 -6.96
N PHE A 65 3.11 -3.59 -8.07
CA PHE A 65 3.99 -4.09 -9.14
C PHE A 65 5.48 -3.84 -8.87
N HIS A 66 6.32 -4.77 -9.30
CA HIS A 66 7.73 -4.48 -9.58
C HIS A 66 7.82 -3.44 -10.71
N PRO A 67 8.76 -2.47 -10.68
CA PRO A 67 8.83 -1.40 -11.67
C PRO A 67 9.00 -1.86 -13.12
N THR A 68 9.58 -3.04 -13.36
CA THR A 68 9.64 -3.60 -14.72
C THR A 68 8.29 -4.08 -15.23
N GLY A 69 7.34 -4.38 -14.33
CA GLY A 69 6.05 -5.01 -14.62
C GLY A 69 6.08 -6.54 -14.71
N ASP A 70 7.22 -7.18 -14.44
CA ASP A 70 7.36 -8.64 -14.58
C ASP A 70 6.89 -9.41 -13.34
N TYR A 71 6.67 -8.72 -12.22
CA TYR A 71 6.26 -9.32 -10.96
C TYR A 71 5.19 -8.49 -10.26
N LEU A 72 4.24 -9.20 -9.66
CA LEU A 72 3.19 -8.66 -8.81
C LEU A 72 3.42 -9.13 -7.37
N TYR A 73 3.48 -8.18 -6.45
CA TYR A 73 3.54 -8.43 -5.02
C TYR A 73 2.15 -8.29 -4.42
N THR A 74 1.80 -9.16 -3.47
CA THR A 74 0.51 -9.08 -2.79
C THR A 74 0.68 -9.31 -1.30
N ALA A 75 0.19 -8.35 -0.51
CA ALA A 75 0.19 -8.41 0.93
C ALA A 75 -0.94 -9.32 1.42
N ASP A 76 -0.58 -10.32 2.21
CA ASP A 76 -1.50 -11.30 2.80
C ASP A 76 -1.42 -11.26 4.33
N MET A 77 -2.48 -10.70 4.92
CA MET A 77 -2.60 -10.57 6.37
C MET A 77 -2.84 -11.92 7.06
N GLY A 78 -3.49 -12.84 6.36
CA GLY A 78 -3.92 -14.14 6.89
C GLY A 78 -2.75 -15.12 6.99
N THR A 79 -1.98 -15.28 5.92
CA THR A 79 -0.76 -16.12 5.96
C THR A 79 0.46 -15.37 6.48
N LYS A 80 0.34 -14.06 6.74
CA LYS A 80 1.42 -13.19 7.21
C LYS A 80 2.64 -13.21 6.26
N ALA A 81 2.39 -12.93 5.00
CA ALA A 81 3.41 -12.97 3.96
C ALA A 81 3.17 -11.92 2.87
N VAL A 82 4.23 -11.63 2.11
CA VAL A 82 4.13 -11.01 0.79
C VAL A 82 4.27 -12.10 -0.26
N TRP A 83 3.23 -12.31 -1.05
CA TRP A 83 3.24 -13.23 -2.17
C TRP A 83 3.90 -12.59 -3.39
N THR A 84 4.68 -13.36 -4.12
CA THR A 84 5.26 -12.97 -5.41
C THR A 84 4.63 -13.80 -6.51
N HIS A 85 4.11 -13.13 -7.53
CA HIS A 85 3.70 -13.75 -8.78
C HIS A 85 4.48 -13.17 -9.96
N LYS A 86 4.80 -13.99 -10.95
CA LYS A 86 5.39 -13.58 -12.22
C LYS A 86 4.29 -13.27 -13.22
N VAL A 87 4.39 -12.14 -13.91
CA VAL A 87 3.51 -11.71 -14.99
C VAL A 87 4.03 -12.26 -16.31
N ASP A 88 3.18 -12.96 -17.04
CA ASP A 88 3.41 -13.27 -18.45
C ASP A 88 3.15 -12.00 -19.26
N ARG A 89 4.20 -11.44 -19.87
CA ARG A 89 4.13 -10.19 -20.63
C ARG A 89 3.43 -10.31 -21.97
N THR A 90 3.11 -11.52 -22.41
CA THR A 90 2.33 -11.77 -23.63
C THR A 90 0.84 -11.81 -23.31
N THR A 91 0.47 -12.48 -22.23
CA THR A 91 -0.94 -12.76 -21.92
C THR A 91 -1.51 -11.91 -20.80
N GLY A 92 -0.67 -11.31 -19.95
CA GLY A 92 -1.06 -10.64 -18.71
C GLY A 92 -1.33 -11.62 -17.56
N ALA A 93 -1.41 -12.92 -17.80
CA ALA A 93 -1.64 -13.89 -16.74
C ALA A 93 -0.49 -13.93 -15.73
N VAL A 94 -0.79 -14.29 -14.49
CA VAL A 94 0.18 -14.45 -13.42
C VAL A 94 0.37 -15.91 -13.01
N SER A 95 1.59 -16.24 -12.58
CA SER A 95 1.93 -17.54 -11.99
C SER A 95 2.69 -17.36 -10.68
N PHE A 96 2.44 -18.23 -9.71
CA PHE A 96 3.05 -18.17 -8.38
C PHE A 96 4.58 -18.37 -8.44
N VAL A 97 5.31 -17.58 -7.65
CA VAL A 97 6.77 -17.68 -7.50
C VAL A 97 7.15 -18.04 -6.07
N SER A 98 6.76 -17.22 -5.09
CA SER A 98 7.22 -17.38 -3.70
C SER A 98 6.32 -16.67 -2.68
N GLN A 99 6.56 -16.96 -1.40
CA GLN A 99 6.00 -16.24 -0.25
C GLN A 99 7.14 -15.76 0.66
N GLY A 100 7.25 -14.44 0.81
CA GLY A 100 8.11 -13.79 1.78
C GLY A 100 7.41 -13.67 3.13
N ASN A 101 7.63 -14.64 4.02
CA ASN A 101 6.99 -14.69 5.34
C ASN A 101 7.47 -13.57 6.26
N TYR A 102 6.55 -13.01 7.05
CA TYR A 102 6.84 -12.07 8.13
C TYR A 102 5.91 -12.33 9.32
N THR A 103 6.42 -12.98 10.36
CA THR A 103 5.60 -13.41 11.51
C THR A 103 5.32 -12.30 12.53
N GLY A 104 6.02 -11.16 12.45
CA GLY A 104 5.89 -10.03 13.37
C GLY A 104 4.57 -9.27 13.25
N GLY A 105 3.86 -9.40 12.13
CA GLY A 105 2.62 -8.67 11.87
C GLY A 105 1.85 -9.23 10.68
N SER A 106 0.88 -8.46 10.20
CA SER A 106 -0.02 -8.84 9.11
C SER A 106 0.12 -7.87 7.94
N PRO A 107 0.95 -8.18 6.92
CA PRO A 107 1.11 -7.33 5.73
C PRO A 107 -0.24 -6.99 5.09
N ARG A 108 -0.53 -5.70 4.95
CA ARG A 108 -1.81 -5.15 4.46
C ARG A 108 -1.67 -4.46 3.12
N HIS A 109 -0.69 -3.58 3.00
CA HIS A 109 -0.30 -2.94 1.74
C HIS A 109 1.14 -3.27 1.43
N VAL A 110 1.48 -3.31 0.14
CA VAL A 110 2.85 -3.48 -0.34
C VAL A 110 3.10 -2.53 -1.49
N VAL A 111 4.29 -1.94 -1.56
CA VAL A 111 4.75 -1.11 -2.66
C VAL A 111 6.21 -1.42 -2.96
N ALA A 112 6.57 -1.58 -4.23
CA ALA A 112 7.95 -1.76 -4.65
C ALA A 112 8.62 -0.41 -4.87
N HIS A 113 9.90 -0.31 -4.55
CA HIS A 113 10.71 0.86 -4.87
C HIS A 113 10.99 0.92 -6.39
N PRO A 114 11.07 2.12 -7.02
CA PRO A 114 11.37 2.26 -8.45
C PRO A 114 12.67 1.60 -8.93
N SER A 115 13.65 1.38 -8.05
CA SER A 115 14.88 0.64 -8.38
C SER A 115 14.65 -0.86 -8.62
N GLY A 116 13.54 -1.42 -8.11
CA GLY A 116 13.24 -2.85 -8.14
C GLY A 116 13.96 -3.69 -7.09
N LYS A 117 14.84 -3.11 -6.27
CA LYS A 117 15.63 -3.86 -5.28
C LYS A 117 14.92 -4.13 -3.95
N TYR A 118 13.96 -3.28 -3.61
CA TYR A 118 13.23 -3.36 -2.34
C TYR A 118 11.73 -3.23 -2.53
N ALA A 119 10.98 -3.83 -1.61
CA ALA A 119 9.57 -3.54 -1.38
C ALA A 119 9.34 -3.24 0.11
N TYR A 120 8.29 -2.46 0.37
CA TYR A 120 7.87 -2.10 1.72
C TYR A 120 6.46 -2.60 1.95
N ALA A 121 6.26 -3.35 3.03
CA ALA A 121 4.94 -3.80 3.43
C ALA A 121 4.49 -3.06 4.69
N MET A 122 3.30 -2.44 4.64
CA MET A 122 2.65 -1.87 5.81
C MET A 122 1.86 -2.97 6.52
N THR A 123 2.10 -3.20 7.81
CA THR A 123 1.37 -4.22 8.57
C THR A 123 0.13 -3.65 9.26
N GLU A 124 -1.02 -4.31 9.13
CA GLU A 124 -2.25 -3.88 9.80
C GLU A 124 -2.15 -4.08 11.32
N SER A 125 -1.69 -5.24 11.78
CA SER A 125 -1.78 -5.62 13.20
C SER A 125 -0.66 -5.07 14.08
N SER A 126 0.53 -4.82 13.52
CA SER A 126 1.69 -4.34 14.28
C SER A 126 2.05 -2.88 14.02
N SER A 127 1.43 -2.23 13.03
CA SER A 127 1.71 -0.84 12.65
C SER A 127 3.20 -0.61 12.34
N GLU A 128 3.77 -1.50 11.53
CA GLU A 128 5.16 -1.45 11.09
C GLU A 128 5.28 -1.34 9.57
N VAL A 129 6.28 -0.60 9.12
CA VAL A 129 6.83 -0.68 7.76
C VAL A 129 7.90 -1.75 7.74
N VAL A 130 7.65 -2.83 7.01
CA VAL A 130 8.54 -4.00 6.89
C VAL A 130 9.28 -3.94 5.57
N LEU A 131 10.61 -4.03 5.63
CA LEU A 131 11.47 -3.99 4.46
C LEU A 131 11.69 -5.40 3.89
N TYR A 132 11.53 -5.53 2.57
CA TYR A 132 11.78 -6.75 1.82
C TYR A 132 12.87 -6.52 0.77
N ASN A 133 13.84 -7.44 0.70
CA ASN A 133 14.78 -7.54 -0.41
C ASN A 133 14.12 -8.27 -1.58
N ILE A 134 14.31 -7.77 -2.79
CA ILE A 134 13.86 -8.43 -4.03
C ILE A 134 15.07 -9.09 -4.70
N ASP A 135 14.95 -10.39 -4.96
CA ASP A 135 15.93 -11.10 -5.77
C ASP A 135 15.75 -10.72 -7.26
N ASN A 136 16.74 -10.06 -7.84
CA ASN A 136 16.66 -9.56 -9.23
C ASN A 136 16.50 -10.66 -10.29
N SER A 137 16.82 -11.92 -9.98
CA SER A 137 16.76 -13.03 -10.95
C SER A 137 15.41 -13.74 -10.93
N THR A 138 14.77 -13.80 -9.76
CA THR A 138 13.53 -14.54 -9.54
C THR A 138 12.34 -13.62 -9.27
N GLY A 139 12.57 -12.36 -8.93
CA GLY A 139 11.59 -11.40 -8.44
C GLY A 139 11.12 -11.66 -7.00
N ALA A 140 11.62 -12.70 -6.33
CA ALA A 140 11.15 -13.11 -5.02
C ALA A 140 11.43 -12.05 -3.95
N ALA A 141 10.39 -11.62 -3.24
CA ALA A 141 10.50 -10.77 -2.07
C ALA A 141 10.78 -11.59 -0.80
N SER A 142 11.79 -11.20 -0.02
CA SER A 142 12.15 -11.83 1.27
C SER A 142 12.37 -10.77 2.35
N PHE A 143 11.91 -11.03 3.57
CA PHE A 143 12.08 -10.10 4.69
C PHE A 143 13.58 -9.79 4.90
N SER A 144 13.93 -8.51 4.95
CA SER A 144 15.34 -8.09 5.03
C SER A 144 15.95 -8.24 6.43
N GLY A 145 15.12 -8.49 7.45
CA GLY A 145 15.51 -8.39 8.86
C GLY A 145 15.15 -7.04 9.50
N THR A 146 14.57 -6.09 8.75
CA THR A 146 14.29 -4.74 9.23
C THR A 146 12.81 -4.38 9.18
N ALA A 147 12.29 -3.87 10.30
CA ALA A 147 10.95 -3.30 10.40
C ALA A 147 10.97 -2.04 11.28
N TYR A 148 10.11 -1.07 10.98
CA TYR A 148 10.00 0.21 11.68
C TYR A 148 8.59 0.41 12.19
N GLY A 149 8.41 0.54 13.50
CA GLY A 149 7.13 0.96 14.08
C GLY A 149 6.84 2.42 13.74
N ILE A 150 5.62 2.71 13.29
CA ILE A 150 5.21 4.07 12.88
C ILE A 150 4.21 4.71 13.84
N VAL A 151 4.16 4.22 15.07
CA VAL A 151 3.37 4.75 16.17
C VAL A 151 4.34 5.15 17.29
N PRO A 152 4.21 6.35 17.89
CA PRO A 152 5.08 6.75 19.00
C PRO A 152 4.99 5.76 20.17
N ALA A 153 6.12 5.39 20.77
CA ALA A 153 6.17 4.40 21.85
C ALA A 153 5.26 4.73 23.06
N ASN A 154 4.95 6.02 23.26
CA ASN A 154 4.11 6.51 24.35
C ASN A 154 2.67 6.81 23.93
N SER A 155 2.24 6.40 22.72
CA SER A 155 0.86 6.60 22.27
C SER A 155 -0.12 5.84 23.15
N SER A 156 -1.24 6.45 23.50
CA SER A 156 -2.38 5.75 24.10
C SER A 156 -3.21 5.03 23.04
N GLY A 157 -3.83 3.91 23.41
CA GLY A 157 -4.75 3.19 22.53
C GLY A 157 -4.07 2.20 21.58
N THR A 158 -4.87 1.58 20.72
CA THR A 158 -4.38 0.63 19.72
C THR A 158 -4.51 1.23 18.34
N HIS A 159 -3.56 0.90 17.47
CA HIS A 159 -3.49 1.41 16.10
C HIS A 159 -3.42 0.25 15.13
N ARG A 160 -3.81 0.51 13.88
CA ARG A 160 -3.68 -0.44 12.78
C ARG A 160 -3.03 0.25 11.59
N GLY A 161 -2.08 -0.41 10.94
CA GLY A 161 -1.51 0.10 9.70
C GLY A 161 -2.54 0.31 8.61
N GLU A 162 -2.29 1.31 7.77
CA GLU A 162 -3.16 1.67 6.65
C GLU A 162 -2.41 1.42 5.33
N THR A 163 -1.55 2.35 4.90
CA THR A 163 -0.79 2.26 3.66
C THR A 163 0.65 2.70 3.85
N ALA A 164 1.50 2.28 2.90
CA ALA A 164 2.82 2.84 2.69
C ALA A 164 2.98 3.14 1.20
N ARG A 165 3.49 4.33 0.87
CA ARG A 165 3.64 4.83 -0.51
C ARG A 165 4.98 5.52 -0.70
N VAL A 166 5.65 5.16 -1.79
CA VAL A 166 6.91 5.78 -2.20
C VAL A 166 6.58 7.05 -3.00
N SER A 167 7.34 8.11 -2.72
CA SER A 167 7.29 9.38 -3.47
C SER A 167 7.69 9.21 -4.94
N LYS A 168 7.44 10.22 -5.78
CA LYS A 168 7.64 10.11 -7.23
C LYS A 168 9.10 9.86 -7.60
N SER A 169 10.05 10.51 -6.91
CA SER A 169 11.48 10.31 -7.18
C SER A 169 12.04 9.00 -6.64
N GLY A 170 11.32 8.31 -5.75
CA GLY A 170 11.83 7.15 -5.02
C GLY A 170 12.63 7.48 -3.76
N THR A 171 12.86 8.76 -3.45
CA THR A 171 13.75 9.13 -2.33
C THR A 171 13.04 9.19 -0.97
N LEU A 172 11.72 9.29 -0.95
CA LEU A 172 10.92 9.33 0.27
C LEU A 172 9.88 8.21 0.31
N LEU A 173 9.56 7.73 1.51
CA LEU A 173 8.44 6.83 1.79
C LEU A 173 7.56 7.45 2.88
N TYR A 174 6.25 7.43 2.66
CA TYR A 174 5.26 7.82 3.66
C TYR A 174 4.41 6.63 4.04
N ALA A 175 4.12 6.49 5.33
CA ALA A 175 3.26 5.43 5.84
C ALA A 175 2.31 5.95 6.91
N THR A 176 1.11 5.38 6.99
CA THR A 176 0.07 5.82 7.91
C THR A 176 -0.52 4.69 8.73
N THR A 177 -1.07 5.06 9.89
CA THR A 177 -1.90 4.21 10.74
C THR A 177 -3.25 4.84 10.98
N ARG A 178 -4.22 4.00 11.31
CA ARG A 178 -5.52 4.38 11.84
C ARG A 178 -5.61 4.06 13.32
N ALA A 179 -6.37 4.86 14.04
CA ALA A 179 -6.91 4.48 15.32
C ALA A 179 -7.71 3.18 15.22
N ASN A 180 -7.52 2.28 16.17
CA ASN A 180 -8.37 1.10 16.35
C ASN A 180 -9.23 1.28 17.60
N SER A 181 -10.25 2.14 17.46
CA SER A 181 -11.20 2.50 18.50
C SER A 181 -12.62 2.51 17.91
N SER A 182 -13.60 2.15 18.73
CA SER A 182 -15.02 2.36 18.39
C SER A 182 -15.43 3.83 18.52
N ASP A 183 -14.62 4.64 19.21
CA ASP A 183 -14.70 6.09 19.21
C ASP A 183 -13.59 6.65 18.29
N PRO A 184 -13.92 6.97 17.03
CA PRO A 184 -12.96 7.48 16.06
C PRO A 184 -12.30 8.80 16.45
N ALA A 185 -12.91 9.60 17.33
CA ALA A 185 -12.41 10.91 17.75
C ALA A 185 -11.56 10.86 19.03
N ALA A 186 -11.44 9.69 19.68
CA ALA A 186 -10.78 9.57 20.98
C ALA A 186 -9.25 9.37 20.92
N ILE A 187 -8.73 8.91 19.77
CA ILE A 187 -7.31 8.65 19.57
C ILE A 187 -6.90 9.04 18.16
N ASP A 188 -5.73 9.66 18.03
CA ASP A 188 -5.20 10.10 16.75
C ASP A 188 -4.68 8.92 15.91
N GLY A 189 -4.69 9.09 14.60
CA GLY A 189 -3.87 8.29 13.70
C GLY A 189 -2.46 8.89 13.61
N PHE A 190 -1.58 8.23 12.86
CA PHE A 190 -0.22 8.73 12.66
C PHE A 190 0.21 8.64 11.21
N VAL A 191 1.03 9.60 10.78
CA VAL A 191 1.81 9.58 9.54
C VAL A 191 3.30 9.59 9.88
N SER A 192 4.06 8.73 9.21
CA SER A 192 5.51 8.67 9.32
C SER A 192 6.16 8.90 7.97
N GLY A 193 7.22 9.70 7.96
CA GLY A 193 8.08 9.92 6.80
C GLY A 193 9.43 9.25 6.97
N PHE A 194 9.95 8.72 5.88
CA PHE A 194 11.25 8.08 5.80
C PHE A 194 12.04 8.63 4.63
N THR A 195 13.36 8.70 4.81
CA THR A 195 14.30 8.98 3.73
C THR A 195 14.90 7.66 3.24
N LEU A 196 14.94 7.52 1.92
CA LEU A 196 15.46 6.36 1.20
C LEU A 196 16.74 6.74 0.46
N ASP A 197 17.66 5.78 0.30
CA ASP A 197 18.71 5.94 -0.69
C ASP A 197 18.20 5.71 -2.12
N THR A 198 19.06 5.94 -3.11
CA THR A 198 18.72 5.76 -4.53
C THR A 198 18.37 4.32 -4.90
N GLU A 199 18.76 3.35 -4.07
CA GLU A 199 18.44 1.95 -4.26
C GLU A 199 17.14 1.54 -3.58
N GLY A 200 16.62 2.35 -2.67
CA GLY A 200 15.40 2.09 -1.90
C GLY A 200 15.66 1.51 -0.51
N ASN A 201 16.89 1.47 -0.02
CA ASN A 201 17.09 1.14 1.39
C ASN A 201 16.62 2.31 2.27
N ILE A 202 16.03 2.02 3.43
CA ILE A 202 15.62 3.04 4.40
C ILE A 202 16.86 3.55 5.12
N LEU A 203 17.13 4.86 4.99
CA LEU A 203 18.22 5.54 5.69
C LEU A 203 17.80 6.02 7.08
N SER A 204 16.59 6.55 7.19
CA SER A 204 16.05 7.09 8.44
C SER A 204 14.52 7.09 8.45
N GLN A 205 13.96 6.96 9.65
CA GLN A 205 12.60 7.39 9.96
C GLN A 205 12.72 8.82 10.50
N ASP A 206 12.24 9.79 9.74
CA ASP A 206 12.54 11.20 9.99
C ASP A 206 11.54 11.80 10.98
N PHE A 207 10.27 11.39 10.88
CA PHE A 207 9.22 11.85 11.78
C PHE A 207 8.12 10.80 11.97
N ILE A 208 7.36 10.98 13.05
CA ILE A 208 6.05 10.37 13.29
C ILE A 208 5.16 11.49 13.84
N GLU A 209 4.14 11.88 13.08
CA GLU A 209 3.23 12.98 13.42
C GLU A 209 1.80 12.48 13.55
N ALA A 210 1.05 13.06 14.49
CA ALA A 210 -0.37 12.78 14.62
C ALA A 210 -1.13 13.30 13.40
N THR A 211 -2.03 12.50 12.84
CA THR A 211 -2.97 12.97 11.82
C THR A 211 -4.11 13.75 12.46
N THR A 212 -4.89 14.49 11.67
CA THR A 212 -5.96 15.37 12.20
C THR A 212 -6.98 14.60 13.05
N THR A 213 -7.27 13.35 12.69
CA THR A 213 -8.13 12.45 13.47
C THR A 213 -7.52 11.05 13.54
N GLY A 214 -8.25 10.09 14.12
CA GLY A 214 -7.99 8.66 14.05
C GLY A 214 -8.02 8.03 12.65
N GLY A 215 -8.43 8.76 11.62
CA GLY A 215 -8.65 8.31 10.24
C GLY A 215 -9.93 7.49 9.99
N GLY A 216 -10.42 6.75 10.98
CA GLY A 216 -11.65 5.95 10.86
C GLY A 216 -11.45 4.74 9.95
N THR A 217 -12.20 4.65 8.85
CA THR A 217 -12.03 3.57 7.87
C THR A 217 -10.90 3.80 6.87
N SER A 218 -10.34 5.00 6.78
CA SER A 218 -9.15 5.33 5.98
C SER A 218 -8.12 6.06 6.84
N ASN A 219 -6.96 6.35 6.27
CA ASN A 219 -6.02 7.39 6.66
C ASN A 219 -4.96 7.44 5.55
N MET A 220 -5.42 7.29 4.31
CA MET A 220 -4.56 6.88 3.22
C MET A 220 -3.67 8.03 2.79
N VAL A 221 -2.35 7.81 2.87
CA VAL A 221 -1.38 8.75 2.33
C VAL A 221 -1.21 8.55 0.83
N VAL A 222 -1.21 9.66 0.07
CA VAL A 222 -0.98 9.69 -1.37
C VAL A 222 0.04 10.77 -1.70
N PRO A 223 1.32 10.42 -1.88
CA PRO A 223 2.35 11.37 -2.29
C PRO A 223 1.98 12.06 -3.60
N ALA A 224 2.27 13.35 -3.70
CA ALA A 224 2.06 14.12 -4.92
C ALA A 224 3.00 13.62 -6.02
N ILE A 225 2.50 13.62 -7.26
CA ILE A 225 3.24 13.13 -8.42
C ILE A 225 4.22 14.17 -9.00
N TRP A 226 4.28 15.36 -8.39
CA TRP A 226 5.00 16.54 -8.88
C TRP A 226 5.92 17.20 -7.83
N ASP A 227 5.77 16.85 -6.55
CA ASP A 227 6.62 17.31 -5.46
C ASP A 227 6.64 16.22 -4.37
N ASP A 228 7.82 15.68 -4.06
CA ASP A 228 7.93 14.59 -3.10
C ASP A 228 7.59 15.02 -1.67
N ASN A 229 7.71 16.32 -1.34
CA ASN A 229 7.42 16.83 -0.01
C ASN A 229 5.93 17.08 0.23
N LEU A 230 5.10 16.97 -0.81
CA LEU A 230 3.66 17.13 -0.72
C LEU A 230 2.97 15.77 -0.79
N PHE A 231 1.95 15.60 0.05
CA PHE A 231 1.11 14.42 0.04
C PHE A 231 -0.29 14.78 0.53
N VAL A 232 -1.27 13.97 0.15
CA VAL A 232 -2.60 14.07 0.76
C VAL A 232 -2.84 12.92 1.73
N ILE A 233 -3.61 13.21 2.77
CA ILE A 233 -4.18 12.22 3.68
C ILE A 233 -5.70 12.24 3.49
N ILE A 234 -6.27 11.04 3.32
CA ILE A 234 -7.71 10.84 3.16
C ILE A 234 -8.28 10.39 4.49
N ASP A 235 -8.97 11.30 5.15
CA ASP A 235 -9.54 11.12 6.48
C ASP A 235 -11.03 10.76 6.36
N ALA A 236 -11.40 9.57 6.83
CA ALA A 236 -12.77 9.07 6.72
C ALA A 236 -13.68 9.50 7.87
N ILE A 237 -13.15 10.10 8.93
CA ILE A 237 -13.94 10.57 10.08
C ILE A 237 -14.58 11.90 9.74
N ASP A 238 -13.77 12.85 9.32
CA ASP A 238 -14.25 14.18 8.95
C ASP A 238 -14.69 14.25 7.48
N GLY A 239 -14.38 13.21 6.69
CA GLY A 239 -14.66 13.18 5.26
C GLY A 239 -13.84 14.22 4.48
N ASN A 240 -12.60 14.43 4.92
CA ASN A 240 -11.69 15.43 4.40
C ASN A 240 -10.63 14.80 3.50
N VAL A 241 -10.25 15.54 2.45
CA VAL A 241 -8.95 15.37 1.80
C VAL A 241 -8.05 16.47 2.29
N GLU A 242 -6.99 16.10 2.98
CA GLU A 242 -6.05 17.03 3.60
C GLU A 242 -4.74 17.04 2.84
N MET A 243 -4.26 18.22 2.45
CA MET A 243 -2.91 18.37 1.89
C MET A 243 -1.93 18.65 3.02
N TRP A 244 -0.85 17.88 3.03
CA TRP A 244 0.21 17.93 3.99
C TRP A 244 1.54 18.23 3.30
N GLN A 245 2.42 18.92 4.01
CA GLN A 245 3.75 19.27 3.56
C GLN A 245 4.78 18.81 4.56
N ARG A 246 5.77 18.07 4.08
CA ARG A 246 7.01 17.79 4.81
C ARG A 246 7.84 19.07 4.88
N ALA A 247 8.38 19.35 6.07
CA ALA A 247 9.27 20.50 6.28
C ALA A 247 10.56 20.38 5.46
N ASP A 248 11.16 21.52 5.09
CA ASP A 248 12.37 21.57 4.26
C ASP A 248 13.58 20.85 4.89
N ASP A 249 13.66 20.80 6.22
CA ASP A 249 14.68 20.05 6.95
C ASP A 249 14.39 18.54 7.02
N GLY A 250 13.22 18.13 6.54
CA GLY A 250 12.74 16.77 6.49
C GLY A 250 12.25 16.21 7.82
N ALA A 251 12.32 16.95 8.92
CA ALA A 251 12.18 16.45 10.28
C ALA A 251 10.73 16.47 10.83
N SER A 252 9.78 16.98 10.06
CA SER A 252 8.36 17.03 10.42
C SER A 252 7.48 17.13 9.18
N ALA A 253 6.17 16.98 9.36
CA ALA A 253 5.18 17.33 8.35
C ALA A 253 3.94 17.94 9.01
N ALA A 254 3.26 18.84 8.30
CA ALA A 254 2.05 19.49 8.79
C ALA A 254 1.00 19.64 7.71
N LYS A 255 -0.26 19.66 8.13
CA LYS A 255 -1.39 20.00 7.26
C LYS A 255 -1.30 21.46 6.83
N ILE A 256 -1.39 21.70 5.52
CA ILE A 256 -1.35 23.03 4.92
C ILE A 256 -2.68 23.43 4.25
N ALA A 257 -3.53 22.45 3.91
CA ALA A 257 -4.89 22.69 3.42
C ALA A 257 -5.81 21.50 3.73
N SER A 258 -7.12 21.74 3.73
CA SER A 258 -8.13 20.69 3.85
C SER A 258 -9.37 21.04 3.06
N VAL A 259 -9.96 20.05 2.39
CA VAL A 259 -11.22 20.18 1.66
C VAL A 259 -12.20 19.14 2.20
N PRO A 260 -13.30 19.56 2.85
CA PRO A 260 -14.39 18.67 3.19
C PRO A 260 -15.17 18.31 1.92
N LEU A 261 -15.32 17.01 1.65
CA LEU A 261 -16.08 16.56 0.48
C LEU A 261 -17.55 16.29 0.81
N GLY A 262 -17.92 16.25 2.10
CA GLY A 262 -19.31 16.06 2.54
C GLY A 262 -19.90 14.70 2.16
N VAL A 263 -19.05 13.69 1.97
CA VAL A 263 -19.45 12.31 1.67
C VAL A 263 -19.07 11.40 2.83
N GLU A 264 -19.97 10.48 3.16
CA GLU A 264 -19.69 9.40 4.11
C GLU A 264 -18.79 8.35 3.42
N HIS A 265 -17.78 7.84 4.13
CA HIS A 265 -16.87 6.78 3.66
C HIS A 265 -15.89 7.14 2.54
N LEU A 266 -15.08 8.19 2.75
CA LEU A 266 -13.88 8.42 1.94
C LEU A 266 -12.79 7.38 2.25
N MET A 267 -12.34 6.66 1.22
CA MET A 267 -11.46 5.50 1.40
C MET A 267 -10.08 5.66 0.77
N SER A 268 -10.02 6.18 -0.47
CA SER A 268 -8.78 6.25 -1.25
C SER A 268 -8.86 7.37 -2.30
N GLY A 269 -7.72 7.69 -2.91
CA GLY A 269 -7.59 8.77 -3.88
C GLY A 269 -6.32 8.65 -4.70
N LEU A 270 -6.26 9.41 -5.79
CA LEU A 270 -5.14 9.49 -6.71
C LEU A 270 -5.02 10.92 -7.22
N TRP A 271 -3.83 11.28 -7.69
CA TRP A 271 -3.58 12.57 -8.34
C TRP A 271 -3.91 12.48 -9.83
N TYR A 272 -4.60 13.49 -10.34
CA TYR A 272 -4.85 13.71 -11.76
C TYR A 272 -4.88 15.22 -12.00
N ASP A 273 -4.23 15.69 -13.07
CA ASP A 273 -4.23 17.07 -13.55
C ASP A 273 -4.29 17.06 -15.08
#